data_AF-M7US44-F1
#
_entry.id   AF-M7US44-F1
#
_cell.length_a   1.000
_cell.length_b   1.000
_cell.length_c   1.000
_cell.angle_alpha   90.00
_cell.angle_beta   90.00
_cell.angle_gamma   90.00
#
_symmetry.space_group_name_H-M   'P 1'
#
loop_
_entity.id
_entity.type
_entity.pdbx_description
1 polymer ?
#
loop_
_entity_poly.entity_id
_entity_poly.type
_entity_poly.pdbx_seq_one_letter_code
_entity_poly.pdbx_strand_id
1 'polypeptide(L)'
;MSALYSPEATHCEGLEDQKLHKSEKEDNDDFSKADEEELFLERHNFPSHQKQHSHKRKIYIVATVAIFIVLASIVFGTYSTLRFKALKHSYNSASTQHPSPPEPHSHENHIGVHEHKHEHSPISSAQASYSTRPDLDCGDSEASAKAAGCTFNVMAFSYVPASCNGSEIMSSFVDKHANLPLDGAGIFPWYRWSNRTESVPQDANELSKYPFIWTTHEWHIAHCLYNWALTTDAISRVLNSEKNVWILQDAVQGGHIAHCNGLVSDRVTSGLTPLRAFRAIGRCVKLDTDGIATLSKDPYGSHVD
;
A
#
# COMPACT_ATOMS: atom_id res chain seq x y z
N MET A 1 -55.44 24.76 40.35
CA MET A 1 -56.07 23.45 40.62
C MET A 1 -55.72 22.58 39.43
N SER A 2 -54.76 21.65 39.44
CA SER A 2 -54.25 20.69 40.45
C SER A 2 -52.72 20.51 40.26
N ALA A 3 -51.85 20.67 41.26
CA ALA A 3 -51.29 19.65 42.20
C ALA A 3 -50.64 18.43 41.51
N LEU A 4 -49.30 18.35 41.38
CA LEU A 4 -48.26 17.87 42.34
C LEU A 4 -48.28 16.34 42.56
N TYR A 5 -47.20 15.63 42.19
CA TYR A 5 -46.27 14.95 43.11
C TYR A 5 -45.12 14.22 42.37
N SER A 6 -43.91 14.32 42.93
CA SER A 6 -42.66 13.64 42.58
C SER A 6 -42.36 12.57 43.65
N PRO A 7 -41.46 11.60 43.43
CA PRO A 7 -40.74 11.00 44.55
C PRO A 7 -39.22 11.15 44.46
N GLU A 8 -38.63 11.11 45.65
CA GLU A 8 -37.29 11.50 46.08
C GLU A 8 -36.14 10.58 45.66
N ALA A 9 -34.96 11.18 45.78
CA ALA A 9 -33.63 10.61 45.75
C ALA A 9 -33.34 9.71 46.97
N THR A 10 -32.46 8.72 46.76
CA THR A 10 -31.78 8.02 47.84
C THR A 10 -30.29 8.34 47.81
N HIS A 11 -29.85 8.88 48.94
CA HIS A 11 -28.51 9.27 49.33
C HIS A 11 -27.78 8.05 49.93
N CYS A 12 -26.51 7.83 49.56
CA CYS A 12 -25.56 7.03 50.35
C CYS A 12 -24.19 7.74 50.31
N GLU A 13 -23.82 8.36 51.43
CA GLU A 13 -22.43 8.50 51.92
C GLU A 13 -21.88 7.08 52.17
N GLY A 14 -20.59 6.72 52.13
CA GLY A 14 -19.32 7.44 52.27
C GLY A 14 -18.42 6.57 53.17
N LEU A 15 -17.21 6.20 52.71
CA LEU A 15 -16.06 5.66 53.48
C LEU A 15 -14.93 5.38 52.46
N GLU A 16 -14.06 6.36 52.19
CA GLU A 16 -12.77 6.65 52.83
C GLU A 16 -11.56 6.03 52.08
N ASP A 17 -10.78 6.95 51.51
CA ASP A 17 -9.33 7.03 51.51
C ASP A 17 -8.47 5.81 51.15
N GLN A 18 -7.95 5.83 49.91
CA GLN A 18 -6.54 5.52 49.69
C GLN A 18 -5.90 6.51 48.72
N LYS A 19 -5.20 7.48 49.33
CA LYS A 19 -4.21 8.36 48.74
C LYS A 19 -2.97 7.54 48.38
N LEU A 20 -2.65 7.37 47.10
CA LEU A 20 -1.30 6.95 46.69
C LEU A 20 -0.87 7.68 45.41
N HIS A 21 0.04 8.62 45.63
CA HIS A 21 1.04 9.19 44.73
C HIS A 21 0.77 9.32 43.23
N LYS A 22 0.50 10.57 42.85
CA LYS A 22 0.95 11.21 41.62
C LYS A 22 2.44 10.90 41.37
N SER A 23 2.73 10.25 40.25
CA SER A 23 4.02 10.33 39.57
C SER A 23 3.72 10.79 38.16
N GLU A 24 3.85 12.09 37.92
CA GLU A 24 4.13 12.64 36.60
C GLU A 24 5.39 11.95 36.09
N LYS A 25 5.25 11.17 35.02
CA LYS A 25 6.37 10.75 34.21
C LYS A 25 6.18 11.41 32.85
N GLU A 26 6.89 12.52 32.66
CA GLU A 26 7.21 13.05 31.36
C GLU A 26 8.06 12.00 30.66
N ASP A 27 7.42 11.14 29.87
CA ASP A 27 8.15 10.28 28.94
C ASP A 27 8.51 11.14 27.72
N ASN A 28 9.75 11.64 27.75
CA ASN A 28 10.46 12.10 26.57
C ASN A 28 10.71 10.88 25.69
N ASP A 29 9.78 10.59 24.79
CA ASP A 29 9.98 9.55 23.79
C ASP A 29 10.70 10.14 22.58
N ASP A 30 12.02 9.95 22.59
CA ASP A 30 12.86 9.88 21.39
C ASP A 30 12.41 8.67 20.56
N PHE A 31 11.35 8.86 19.77
CA PHE A 31 10.82 7.85 18.84
C PHE A 31 11.78 7.69 17.67
N SER A 32 12.77 6.83 17.85
CA SER A 32 13.62 6.33 16.78
C SER A 32 12.82 5.41 15.85
N LYS A 33 13.24 5.37 14.59
CA LYS A 33 12.71 4.59 13.47
C LYS A 33 12.56 3.06 13.72
N ALA A 34 12.97 2.56 14.88
CA ALA A 34 12.96 1.15 15.26
C ALA A 34 11.54 0.58 15.49
N ASP A 35 10.58 1.42 15.87
CA ASP A 35 9.26 0.92 16.30
C ASP A 35 8.36 0.50 15.12
N GLU A 36 8.70 0.92 13.89
CA GLU A 36 8.06 0.41 12.68
C GLU A 36 8.56 -1.00 12.32
N GLU A 37 9.81 -1.33 12.67
CA GLU A 37 10.43 -2.63 12.38
C GLU A 37 10.05 -3.69 13.42
N GLU A 38 9.93 -3.33 14.71
CA GLU A 38 9.48 -4.26 15.76
C GLU A 38 8.00 -4.68 15.61
N LEU A 39 7.14 -3.80 15.08
CA LEU A 39 5.74 -4.13 14.79
C LEU A 39 5.59 -5.23 13.71
N PHE A 40 6.62 -5.44 12.89
CA PHE A 40 6.67 -6.51 11.88
C PHE A 40 7.20 -7.83 12.45
N LEU A 41 8.11 -7.82 13.44
CA LEU A 41 8.69 -9.04 14.00
C LEU A 41 7.78 -9.75 15.00
N GLU A 42 6.87 -9.04 15.68
CA GLU A 42 5.95 -9.64 16.66
C GLU A 42 4.81 -10.49 16.01
N ARG A 43 4.59 -10.40 14.70
CA ARG A 43 3.44 -11.04 14.00
C ARG A 43 3.69 -12.49 13.58
N HIS A 44 4.42 -13.28 14.35
CA HIS A 44 4.60 -14.72 14.06
C HIS A 44 3.73 -15.67 14.88
N ASN A 45 2.97 -15.21 15.89
CA ASN A 45 2.18 -16.10 16.75
C ASN A 45 0.75 -15.59 17.03
N PHE A 46 -0.16 -15.72 16.06
CA PHE A 46 -1.61 -15.69 16.34
C PHE A 46 -2.26 -17.05 16.04
N PRO A 47 -2.96 -17.68 16.99
CA PRO A 47 -3.75 -18.88 16.73
C PRO A 47 -4.89 -18.57 15.75
N SER A 48 -4.87 -19.29 14.63
CA SER A 48 -5.76 -19.14 13.48
C SER A 48 -7.24 -19.42 13.82
N HIS A 49 -8.03 -18.36 14.09
CA HIS A 49 -9.49 -18.40 13.92
C HIS A 49 -9.90 -18.31 12.42
N GLN A 50 -8.92 -18.16 11.52
CA GLN A 50 -9.05 -17.98 10.06
C GLN A 50 -9.37 -19.27 9.30
N LYS A 51 -9.10 -20.46 9.86
CA LYS A 51 -9.31 -21.75 9.15
C LYS A 51 -10.79 -22.07 8.88
N GLN A 52 -11.72 -21.61 9.72
CA GLN A 52 -13.11 -22.04 9.63
C GLN A 52 -13.90 -21.33 8.51
N HIS A 53 -13.64 -20.05 8.25
CA HIS A 53 -14.32 -19.30 7.18
C HIS A 53 -13.74 -19.61 5.78
N SER A 54 -12.44 -19.91 5.70
CA SER A 54 -11.77 -20.28 4.45
C SER A 54 -12.31 -21.60 3.87
N HIS A 55 -12.60 -22.59 4.72
CA HIS A 55 -13.10 -23.89 4.28
C HIS A 55 -14.52 -23.80 3.67
N LYS A 56 -15.42 -23.00 4.28
CA LYS A 56 -16.77 -22.78 3.74
C LYS A 56 -16.72 -22.11 2.37
N ARG A 57 -15.89 -21.08 2.20
CA ARG A 57 -15.72 -20.39 0.91
C ARG A 57 -15.16 -21.31 -0.17
N LYS A 58 -14.20 -22.19 0.16
CA LYS A 58 -13.66 -23.19 -0.76
C LYS A 58 -14.73 -24.21 -1.19
N ILE A 59 -15.56 -24.69 -0.26
CA ILE A 59 -16.67 -25.60 -0.59
C ILE A 59 -17.66 -24.94 -1.55
N TYR A 60 -18.05 -23.67 -1.30
CA TYR A 60 -18.96 -22.95 -2.18
C TYR A 60 -18.40 -22.79 -3.59
N ILE A 61 -17.12 -22.41 -3.74
CA ILE A 61 -16.49 -22.23 -5.05
C ILE A 61 -16.45 -23.56 -5.81
N VAL A 62 -16.06 -24.66 -5.16
CA VAL A 62 -16.03 -25.99 -5.79
C VAL A 62 -17.43 -26.43 -6.21
N ALA A 63 -18.44 -26.22 -5.36
CA ALA A 63 -19.83 -26.53 -5.70
C ALA A 63 -20.35 -25.71 -6.89
N THR A 64 -20.06 -24.40 -6.92
CA THR A 64 -20.46 -23.53 -8.03
C THR A 64 -19.79 -23.96 -9.34
N VAL A 65 -18.48 -24.24 -9.32
CA VAL A 65 -17.75 -24.73 -10.51
C VAL A 65 -18.32 -26.07 -11.01
N ALA A 66 -18.61 -27.01 -10.09
CA ALA A 66 -19.22 -28.28 -10.46
C ALA A 66 -20.59 -28.11 -11.11
N ILE A 67 -21.44 -27.20 -10.59
CA ILE A 67 -22.74 -26.87 -11.19
C ILE A 67 -22.55 -26.30 -12.60
N PHE A 68 -21.60 -25.36 -12.79
CA PHE A 68 -21.31 -24.80 -14.11
C PHE A 68 -20.84 -25.87 -15.11
N ILE A 69 -19.99 -26.81 -14.69
CA ILE A 69 -19.53 -27.92 -15.55
C ILE A 69 -20.70 -28.81 -15.96
N VAL A 70 -21.60 -29.14 -15.02
CA VAL A 70 -22.80 -29.95 -15.32
C VAL A 70 -23.71 -29.21 -16.31
N LEU A 71 -23.98 -27.92 -16.08
CA LEU A 71 -24.80 -27.11 -16.98
C LEU A 71 -24.18 -26.99 -18.38
N ALA A 72 -22.87 -26.72 -18.46
CA ALA A 72 -22.14 -26.67 -19.72
C ALA A 72 -22.19 -28.01 -20.46
N SER A 73 -22.08 -29.13 -19.74
CA SER A 73 -22.16 -30.47 -20.32
C SER A 73 -23.57 -30.78 -20.87
N ILE A 74 -24.63 -30.34 -20.18
CA ILE A 74 -26.01 -30.48 -20.66
C ILE A 74 -26.24 -29.61 -21.92
N VAL A 75 -25.77 -28.36 -21.90
CA VAL A 75 -25.87 -27.46 -23.07
C VAL A 75 -25.06 -28.02 -24.25
N PHE A 76 -23.86 -28.52 -24.01
CA PHE A 76 -23.02 -29.12 -25.04
C PHE A 76 -23.63 -30.42 -25.59
N GLY A 77 -24.21 -31.27 -24.73
CA GLY A 77 -24.90 -32.50 -25.13
C GLY A 77 -26.18 -32.24 -25.93
N THR A 78 -27.00 -31.27 -25.52
CA THR A 78 -28.20 -30.86 -26.27
C THR A 78 -27.81 -30.21 -27.61
N TYR A 79 -26.79 -29.34 -27.63
CA TYR A 79 -26.26 -28.78 -28.87
C TYR A 79 -25.70 -29.86 -29.80
N SER A 80 -24.93 -30.83 -29.27
CA SER A 80 -24.36 -31.93 -30.05
C SER A 80 -25.44 -32.85 -30.61
N THR A 81 -26.49 -33.15 -29.86
CA THR A 81 -27.62 -33.96 -30.37
C THR A 81 -28.44 -33.22 -31.44
N LEU A 82 -28.65 -31.90 -31.30
CA LEU A 82 -29.28 -31.07 -32.33
C LEU A 82 -28.42 -30.99 -33.59
N ARG A 83 -27.10 -30.76 -33.43
CA ARG A 83 -26.13 -30.81 -34.53
C ARG A 83 -26.09 -32.19 -35.18
N PHE A 84 -26.11 -33.27 -34.41
CA PHE A 84 -26.10 -34.62 -34.97
C PHE A 84 -27.39 -34.94 -35.72
N LYS A 85 -28.56 -34.47 -35.26
CA LYS A 85 -29.82 -34.57 -36.02
C LYS A 85 -29.78 -33.74 -37.32
N ALA A 86 -29.23 -32.54 -37.27
CA ALA A 86 -29.04 -31.69 -38.46
C ALA A 86 -28.03 -32.30 -39.44
N LEU A 87 -26.93 -32.87 -38.93
CA LEU A 87 -25.92 -33.55 -39.71
C LEU A 87 -26.43 -34.88 -40.27
N LYS A 88 -27.29 -35.63 -39.57
CA LYS A 88 -27.95 -36.83 -40.12
C LYS A 88 -28.87 -36.48 -41.30
N HIS A 89 -29.55 -35.32 -41.24
CA HIS A 89 -30.27 -34.78 -42.41
C HIS A 89 -29.32 -34.39 -43.56
N SER A 90 -28.11 -33.92 -43.25
CA SER A 90 -27.09 -33.55 -44.26
C SER A 90 -26.28 -34.75 -44.79
N TYR A 91 -26.12 -35.82 -44.02
CA TYR A 91 -25.25 -36.97 -44.29
C TYR A 91 -25.92 -38.02 -45.21
N ASN A 92 -27.25 -38.03 -45.30
CA ASN A 92 -27.94 -38.75 -46.38
C ASN A 92 -27.68 -38.14 -47.78
N SER A 93 -27.00 -37.00 -47.87
CA SER A 93 -26.67 -36.32 -49.14
C SER A 93 -25.18 -36.23 -49.45
N ALA A 94 -24.27 -36.75 -48.62
CA ALA A 94 -22.83 -36.60 -48.87
C ALA A 94 -22.06 -37.83 -48.41
N SER A 95 -22.13 -38.85 -49.25
CA SER A 95 -21.21 -39.98 -49.26
C SER A 95 -19.80 -39.52 -49.58
N THR A 96 -18.83 -40.29 -49.06
CA THR A 96 -17.49 -40.57 -49.63
C THR A 96 -16.33 -39.63 -49.28
N GLN A 97 -15.49 -39.99 -48.28
CA GLN A 97 -14.16 -40.63 -48.43
C GLN A 97 -13.28 -40.47 -47.16
N HIS A 98 -12.49 -41.53 -46.90
CA HIS A 98 -11.66 -41.87 -45.72
C HIS A 98 -10.16 -41.47 -45.99
N PRO A 99 -9.15 -41.75 -45.13
CA PRO A 99 -8.16 -40.81 -44.59
C PRO A 99 -6.71 -41.34 -44.81
N SER A 100 -5.67 -40.64 -44.35
CA SER A 100 -4.43 -41.28 -43.85
C SER A 100 -3.59 -40.34 -42.98
N PRO A 101 -2.72 -40.85 -42.08
CA PRO A 101 -2.11 -40.12 -40.97
C PRO A 101 -0.55 -40.06 -41.09
N PRO A 102 0.26 -39.82 -40.02
CA PRO A 102 1.19 -38.70 -39.91
C PRO A 102 2.69 -39.07 -39.98
N GLU A 103 3.57 -38.07 -40.15
CA GLU A 103 5.03 -38.21 -40.17
C GLU A 103 5.69 -37.44 -38.99
N PRO A 104 6.74 -37.97 -38.32
CA PRO A 104 7.41 -37.30 -37.20
C PRO A 104 8.80 -36.76 -37.59
N HIS A 105 9.19 -35.63 -36.98
CA HIS A 105 10.57 -35.12 -37.07
C HIS A 105 11.16 -34.81 -35.70
N SER A 106 12.38 -35.33 -35.52
CA SER A 106 13.38 -35.10 -34.48
C SER A 106 13.99 -33.69 -34.56
N HIS A 107 14.65 -33.22 -33.49
CA HIS A 107 16.05 -32.76 -33.49
C HIS A 107 16.51 -32.37 -32.06
N GLU A 108 17.82 -32.39 -31.86
CA GLU A 108 18.55 -32.61 -30.61
C GLU A 108 19.52 -31.45 -30.31
N ASN A 109 19.70 -31.16 -29.01
CA ASN A 109 20.81 -30.53 -28.24
C ASN A 109 21.64 -29.35 -28.80
N HIS A 110 22.02 -28.40 -27.91
CA HIS A 110 23.42 -28.25 -27.42
C HIS A 110 23.74 -26.99 -26.56
N ILE A 111 24.68 -27.18 -25.59
CA ILE A 111 25.66 -26.25 -24.94
C ILE A 111 25.10 -25.22 -23.92
N GLY A 112 25.68 -24.93 -22.76
CA GLY A 112 26.92 -25.32 -22.06
C GLY A 112 27.17 -24.34 -20.90
N VAL A 113 27.83 -24.80 -19.84
CA VAL A 113 28.04 -24.12 -18.55
C VAL A 113 29.39 -23.38 -18.56
N HIS A 114 29.43 -22.14 -18.08
CA HIS A 114 30.67 -21.48 -17.67
C HIS A 114 30.47 -20.64 -16.39
N GLU A 115 31.45 -20.79 -15.49
CA GLU A 115 31.51 -20.35 -14.10
C GLU A 115 32.51 -19.18 -13.97
N HIS A 116 32.17 -18.13 -13.21
CA HIS A 116 33.09 -17.03 -12.90
C HIS A 116 33.06 -16.65 -11.41
N LYS A 117 34.26 -16.39 -10.89
CA LYS A 117 34.65 -16.23 -9.48
C LYS A 117 34.72 -14.72 -9.13
N HIS A 118 34.11 -14.32 -8.01
CA HIS A 118 34.15 -12.93 -7.51
C HIS A 118 35.16 -12.76 -6.37
N GLU A 119 35.90 -11.65 -6.40
CA GLU A 119 36.84 -11.22 -5.36
C GLU A 119 36.36 -9.86 -4.83
N HIS A 120 36.16 -9.75 -3.52
CA HIS A 120 35.67 -8.55 -2.85
C HIS A 120 36.83 -7.82 -2.15
N SER A 121 36.86 -6.49 -2.25
CA SER A 121 37.56 -5.63 -1.30
C SER A 121 36.69 -4.42 -0.94
N PRO A 122 36.70 -3.98 0.33
CA PRO A 122 35.70 -3.06 0.88
C PRO A 122 36.14 -1.61 0.79
N ILE A 123 35.20 -0.69 0.51
CA ILE A 123 35.44 0.76 0.58
C ILE A 123 34.78 1.33 1.85
N SER A 124 35.64 2.01 2.60
CA SER A 124 35.46 2.70 3.87
C SER A 124 34.55 3.92 3.76
N SER A 125 33.74 4.11 4.81
CA SER A 125 32.83 5.22 5.06
C SER A 125 33.56 6.51 5.46
N ALA A 126 33.32 7.60 4.73
CA ALA A 126 33.63 8.96 5.16
C ALA A 126 32.41 9.86 4.98
N GLN A 127 31.96 10.43 6.10
CA GLN A 127 30.81 11.34 6.23
C GLN A 127 31.04 12.63 5.41
N ALA A 128 30.10 12.98 4.53
CA ALA A 128 30.13 14.20 3.75
C ALA A 128 29.27 15.31 4.40
N SER A 129 29.87 16.49 4.54
CA SER A 129 29.24 17.76 4.91
C SER A 129 28.06 18.09 3.99
N TYR A 130 26.84 18.20 4.53
CA TYR A 130 25.62 18.51 3.77
C TYR A 130 25.63 19.97 3.28
N SER A 131 25.84 20.13 1.97
CA SER A 131 25.48 21.35 1.25
C SER A 131 23.95 21.43 1.21
N THR A 132 23.36 22.29 2.05
CA THR A 132 21.91 22.41 2.20
C THR A 132 21.35 23.17 1.00
N ARG A 133 21.01 22.43 -0.07
CA ARG A 133 20.17 22.92 -1.17
C ARG A 133 18.73 22.98 -0.66
N PRO A 134 18.18 24.16 -0.30
CA PRO A 134 16.85 24.24 0.33
C PRO A 134 15.74 23.79 -0.63
N ASP A 135 16.01 23.82 -1.93
CA ASP A 135 15.15 23.30 -2.99
C ASP A 135 15.04 21.77 -3.01
N LEU A 136 15.92 21.06 -2.29
CA LEU A 136 16.01 19.59 -2.28
C LEU A 136 15.95 18.96 -0.87
N ASP A 137 16.11 19.75 0.20
CA ASP A 137 16.17 19.25 1.57
C ASP A 137 15.46 20.21 2.53
N CYS A 138 14.53 19.68 3.32
CA CYS A 138 13.79 20.43 4.36
C CYS A 138 14.51 20.45 5.72
N GLY A 139 15.68 19.84 5.84
CA GLY A 139 16.45 19.75 7.08
C GLY A 139 16.01 18.58 7.96
N ASP A 140 15.80 18.86 9.25
CA ASP A 140 15.55 17.85 10.29
C ASP A 140 14.38 18.19 11.22
N SER A 141 13.78 19.38 11.08
CA SER A 141 12.72 19.86 11.95
C SER A 141 11.66 20.64 11.20
N GLU A 142 10.47 20.79 11.80
CA GLU A 142 9.41 21.66 11.26
C GLU A 142 9.89 23.10 11.07
N ALA A 143 10.71 23.61 12.01
CA ALA A 143 11.27 24.94 11.95
C ALA A 143 12.26 25.08 10.78
N SER A 144 13.18 24.12 10.60
CA SER A 144 14.11 24.13 9.45
C SER A 144 13.37 23.98 8.13
N ALA A 145 12.32 23.15 8.09
CA ALA A 145 11.54 22.92 6.88
C ALA A 145 10.81 24.19 6.42
N LYS A 146 10.18 24.91 7.34
CA LYS A 146 9.56 26.21 7.05
C LYS A 146 10.60 27.24 6.63
N ALA A 147 11.76 27.28 7.29
CA ALA A 147 12.85 28.19 6.93
C ALA A 147 13.45 27.88 5.53
N ALA A 148 13.46 26.61 5.14
CA ALA A 148 13.87 26.16 3.80
C ALA A 148 12.79 26.39 2.72
N GLY A 149 11.59 26.86 3.10
CA GLY A 149 10.48 27.09 2.18
C GLY A 149 9.73 25.83 1.77
N CYS A 150 9.88 24.73 2.51
CA CYS A 150 9.13 23.51 2.29
C CYS A 150 7.65 23.67 2.65
N THR A 151 6.80 22.99 1.89
CA THR A 151 5.34 22.99 2.11
C THR A 151 4.88 21.66 2.69
N PHE A 152 3.89 21.68 3.58
CA PHE A 152 3.31 20.45 4.08
C PHE A 152 2.38 19.81 3.05
N ASN A 153 2.67 18.56 2.69
CA ASN A 153 1.87 17.78 1.75
C ASN A 153 1.06 16.74 2.52
N VAL A 154 -0.27 16.85 2.45
CA VAL A 154 -1.21 16.02 3.23
C VAL A 154 -1.15 14.56 2.80
N MET A 155 -0.93 14.28 1.51
CA MET A 155 -0.86 12.92 1.01
C MET A 155 0.47 12.26 1.35
N ALA A 156 1.60 12.97 1.28
CA ALA A 156 2.88 12.48 1.78
C ALA A 156 2.98 12.47 3.31
N PHE A 157 2.09 13.21 4.00
CA PHE A 157 2.17 13.57 5.41
C PHE A 157 3.57 14.04 5.83
N SER A 158 4.16 14.90 4.99
CA SER A 158 5.56 15.32 5.11
C SER A 158 5.74 16.78 4.70
N TYR A 159 6.71 17.47 5.30
CA TYR A 159 7.22 18.71 4.71
C TYR A 159 8.07 18.37 3.49
N VAL A 160 7.68 18.85 2.32
CA VAL A 160 8.32 18.50 1.06
C VAL A 160 8.97 19.70 0.37
N PRO A 161 10.19 19.55 -0.19
CA PRO A 161 10.83 20.60 -0.97
C PRO A 161 10.06 20.89 -2.26
N ALA A 162 10.16 22.13 -2.74
CA ALA A 162 9.45 22.57 -3.95
C ALA A 162 9.76 21.72 -5.19
N SER A 163 11.00 21.24 -5.33
CA SER A 163 11.44 20.46 -6.50
C SER A 163 10.77 19.09 -6.63
N CYS A 164 10.24 18.52 -5.55
CA CYS A 164 9.64 17.19 -5.55
C CYS A 164 8.26 17.11 -4.85
N ASN A 165 7.56 18.24 -4.68
CA ASN A 165 6.26 18.29 -4.01
C ASN A 165 5.15 17.54 -4.78
N GLY A 166 5.24 17.46 -6.11
CA GLY A 166 4.22 16.77 -6.93
C GLY A 166 2.81 17.35 -6.73
N SER A 167 2.70 18.69 -6.68
CA SER A 167 1.49 19.41 -6.26
C SER A 167 0.26 19.12 -7.13
N GLU A 168 0.45 18.94 -8.44
CA GLU A 168 -0.63 18.55 -9.37
C GLU A 168 -1.18 17.17 -9.01
N ILE A 169 -0.31 16.18 -8.81
CA ILE A 169 -0.70 14.83 -8.38
C ILE A 169 -1.41 14.90 -7.04
N MET A 170 -0.84 15.61 -6.05
CA MET A 170 -1.47 15.76 -4.73
C MET A 170 -2.90 16.32 -4.84
N SER A 171 -3.10 17.33 -5.69
CA SER A 171 -4.42 17.95 -5.89
C SER A 171 -5.47 16.94 -6.36
N SER A 172 -5.09 15.99 -7.22
CA SER A 172 -5.97 14.91 -7.66
C SER A 172 -6.28 13.91 -6.54
N PHE A 173 -5.39 13.69 -5.57
CA PHE A 173 -5.65 12.74 -4.48
C PHE A 173 -6.50 13.31 -3.35
N VAL A 174 -6.55 14.64 -3.21
CA VAL A 174 -7.44 15.31 -2.24
C VAL A 174 -8.76 15.77 -2.85
N ASP A 175 -8.91 15.68 -4.18
CA ASP A 175 -10.16 15.97 -4.87
C ASP A 175 -11.13 14.77 -4.74
N LYS A 176 -12.29 15.03 -4.15
CA LYS A 176 -13.39 14.06 -4.03
C LYS A 176 -13.97 13.61 -5.38
N HIS A 177 -13.66 14.32 -6.47
CA HIS A 177 -14.10 14.04 -7.83
C HIS A 177 -13.03 13.36 -8.68
N ALA A 178 -11.89 13.01 -8.08
CA ALA A 178 -10.83 12.35 -8.81
C ALA A 178 -11.25 10.97 -9.32
N ASN A 179 -10.73 10.61 -10.49
CA ASN A 179 -10.93 9.30 -11.10
C ASN A 179 -10.00 8.24 -10.50
N LEU A 180 -10.01 8.14 -9.16
CA LEU A 180 -9.32 7.11 -8.40
C LEU A 180 -10.36 6.11 -7.85
N PRO A 181 -9.95 4.88 -7.47
CA PRO A 181 -10.87 3.92 -6.86
C PRO A 181 -11.65 4.54 -5.70
N LEU A 182 -12.88 4.06 -5.44
CA LEU A 182 -13.65 4.46 -4.28
C LEU A 182 -12.79 4.32 -3.02
N ASP A 183 -12.79 5.35 -2.17
CA ASP A 183 -11.96 5.49 -0.97
C ASP A 183 -10.43 5.70 -1.20
N GLY A 184 -10.01 5.90 -2.45
CA GLY A 184 -8.62 6.17 -2.84
C GLY A 184 -8.28 7.66 -3.02
N ALA A 185 -9.26 8.56 -2.86
CA ALA A 185 -9.08 10.01 -2.97
C ALA A 185 -10.16 10.79 -2.22
N GLY A 186 -9.87 12.04 -1.89
CA GLY A 186 -10.80 13.00 -1.33
C GLY A 186 -10.43 13.46 0.09
N ILE A 187 -11.47 13.69 0.90
CA ILE A 187 -11.33 14.16 2.28
C ILE A 187 -11.44 12.97 3.23
N PHE A 188 -10.39 12.76 4.01
CA PHE A 188 -10.30 11.71 5.00
C PHE A 188 -10.56 12.25 6.41
N PRO A 189 -11.14 11.46 7.31
CA PRO A 189 -11.28 11.84 8.72
C PRO A 189 -9.97 11.78 9.49
N TRP A 190 -9.68 12.82 10.28
CA TRP A 190 -8.51 12.92 11.15
C TRP A 190 -8.92 13.16 12.60
N TYR A 191 -8.16 12.62 13.55
CA TYR A 191 -8.51 12.63 14.97
C TYR A 191 -7.26 12.82 15.84
N ARG A 192 -7.40 13.53 16.96
CA ARG A 192 -6.30 13.66 17.94
C ARG A 192 -6.03 12.36 18.70
N TRP A 193 -7.03 11.52 18.84
CA TRP A 193 -6.97 10.34 19.71
C TRP A 193 -7.34 9.06 18.95
N SER A 194 -6.76 7.93 19.38
CA SER A 194 -6.97 6.61 18.78
C SER A 194 -8.43 6.15 18.81
N ASN A 195 -9.20 6.60 19.79
CA ASN A 195 -10.64 6.34 19.90
C ASN A 195 -11.49 7.16 18.91
N ARG A 196 -10.87 7.86 17.95
CA ARG A 196 -11.52 8.68 16.91
C ARG A 196 -12.34 9.84 17.49
N THR A 197 -11.83 10.45 18.57
CA THR A 197 -12.41 11.66 19.16
C THR A 197 -11.55 12.89 18.84
N GLU A 198 -12.15 14.07 18.97
CA GLU A 198 -11.53 15.36 18.65
C GLU A 198 -11.08 15.42 17.17
N SER A 199 -12.08 15.60 16.30
CA SER A 199 -11.89 15.69 14.86
C SER A 199 -10.99 16.88 14.50
N VAL A 200 -10.06 16.65 13.58
CA VAL A 200 -9.16 17.66 13.03
C VAL A 200 -9.49 17.84 11.54
N PRO A 201 -9.60 19.08 11.03
CA PRO A 201 -9.80 19.31 9.60
C PRO A 201 -8.64 18.77 8.77
N GLN A 202 -8.93 18.21 7.58
CA GLN A 202 -7.91 17.90 6.58
C GLN A 202 -7.39 19.19 5.92
N ASP A 203 -6.60 19.94 6.68
CA ASP A 203 -5.94 21.16 6.26
C ASP A 203 -4.44 21.04 6.52
N ALA A 204 -3.63 21.50 5.58
CA ALA A 204 -2.17 21.33 5.67
C ALA A 204 -1.59 22.08 6.88
N ASN A 205 -2.09 23.28 7.20
CA ASN A 205 -1.59 24.04 8.34
C ASN A 205 -2.03 23.39 9.67
N GLU A 206 -3.26 22.91 9.76
CA GLU A 206 -3.74 22.23 10.97
C GLU A 206 -3.05 20.90 11.21
N LEU A 207 -3.00 20.01 10.19
CA LEU A 207 -2.38 18.70 10.32
C LEU A 207 -0.88 18.79 10.58
N SER A 208 -0.20 19.78 9.98
CA SER A 208 1.24 19.95 10.15
C SER A 208 1.66 20.30 11.58
N LYS A 209 0.75 20.70 12.48
CA LYS A 209 1.06 21.00 13.89
C LYS A 209 1.36 19.76 14.73
N TYR A 210 1.00 18.58 14.23
CA TYR A 210 1.10 17.33 14.97
C TYR A 210 2.26 16.48 14.45
N PRO A 211 3.15 15.97 15.33
CA PRO A 211 4.19 15.02 14.93
C PRO A 211 3.59 13.68 14.49
N PHE A 212 2.43 13.32 15.03
CA PHE A 212 1.60 12.24 14.54
C PHE A 212 0.13 12.54 14.80
N ILE A 213 -0.76 11.92 14.02
CA ILE A 213 -2.21 12.08 14.16
C ILE A 213 -2.93 10.79 13.73
N TRP A 214 -4.12 10.56 14.27
CA TRP A 214 -4.90 9.38 13.93
C TRP A 214 -5.78 9.63 12.71
N THR A 215 -5.86 8.63 11.82
CA THR A 215 -6.63 8.68 10.58
C THR A 215 -7.14 7.28 10.24
N THR A 216 -7.73 7.14 9.06
CA THR A 216 -8.38 5.93 8.60
C THR A 216 -7.48 5.08 7.70
N HIS A 217 -7.88 3.83 7.51
CA HIS A 217 -7.15 2.92 6.63
C HIS A 217 -7.28 3.34 5.15
N GLU A 218 -8.40 3.95 4.79
CA GLU A 218 -8.66 4.50 3.47
C GLU A 218 -7.63 5.60 3.13
N TRP A 219 -7.34 6.51 4.07
CA TRP A 219 -6.26 7.47 3.88
C TRP A 219 -4.91 6.79 3.64
N HIS A 220 -4.59 5.73 4.39
CA HIS A 220 -3.32 5.03 4.25
C HIS A 220 -3.21 4.34 2.87
N ILE A 221 -4.30 3.74 2.37
CA ILE A 221 -4.35 3.23 0.98
C ILE A 221 -4.12 4.36 -0.02
N ALA A 222 -4.79 5.50 0.16
CA ALA A 222 -4.63 6.66 -0.72
C ALA A 222 -3.20 7.22 -0.69
N HIS A 223 -2.55 7.27 0.48
CA HIS A 223 -1.13 7.60 0.65
C HIS A 223 -0.23 6.66 -0.16
N CYS A 224 -0.46 5.35 -0.07
CA CYS A 224 0.30 4.36 -0.85
C CYS A 224 0.14 4.56 -2.36
N LEU A 225 -1.10 4.75 -2.83
CA LEU A 225 -1.39 5.00 -4.24
C LEU A 225 -0.79 6.32 -4.73
N TYR A 226 -0.77 7.35 -3.87
CA TYR A 226 -0.13 8.62 -4.15
C TYR A 226 1.39 8.47 -4.35
N ASN A 227 2.08 7.71 -3.49
CA ASN A 227 3.51 7.43 -3.66
C ASN A 227 3.79 6.68 -4.97
N TRP A 228 2.95 5.71 -5.36
CA TRP A 228 3.08 5.08 -6.67
C TRP A 228 2.85 6.04 -7.84
N ALA A 229 1.91 6.98 -7.71
CA ALA A 229 1.67 8.01 -8.71
C ALA A 229 2.88 8.94 -8.87
N LEU A 230 3.49 9.39 -7.76
CA LEU A 230 4.75 10.16 -7.79
C LEU A 230 5.86 9.40 -8.52
N THR A 231 6.06 8.13 -8.17
CA THR A 231 7.11 7.30 -8.78
C THR A 231 6.86 7.06 -10.26
N THR A 232 5.61 6.78 -10.64
CA THR A 232 5.24 6.56 -12.05
C THR A 232 5.41 7.83 -12.88
N ASP A 233 5.00 8.99 -12.36
CA ASP A 233 5.19 10.28 -13.01
C ASP A 233 6.68 10.58 -13.22
N ALA A 234 7.49 10.44 -12.17
CA ALA A 234 8.92 10.71 -12.25
C ALA A 234 9.63 9.76 -13.24
N ILE A 235 9.28 8.48 -13.26
CA ILE A 235 9.78 7.51 -14.26
C ILE A 235 9.36 7.94 -15.67
N SER A 236 8.10 8.30 -15.88
CA SER A 236 7.59 8.76 -17.18
C SER A 236 8.38 9.98 -17.70
N ARG A 237 8.64 10.96 -16.84
CA ARG A 237 9.45 12.15 -17.16
C ARG A 237 10.87 11.79 -17.56
N VAL A 238 11.52 10.88 -16.83
CA VAL A 238 12.86 10.36 -17.18
C VAL A 238 12.85 9.64 -18.53
N LEU A 239 11.86 8.79 -18.79
CA LEU A 239 11.72 8.08 -20.07
C LEU A 239 11.47 9.04 -21.25
N ASN A 240 10.80 10.15 -21.00
CA ASN A 240 10.63 11.25 -21.96
C ASN A 240 11.87 12.16 -22.07
N SER A 241 13.02 11.69 -21.57
CA SER A 241 14.32 12.39 -21.61
C SER A 241 14.35 13.73 -20.87
N GLU A 242 13.41 13.96 -19.94
CA GLU A 242 13.47 15.12 -19.06
C GLU A 242 14.71 15.03 -18.16
N LYS A 243 15.39 16.16 -17.98
CA LYS A 243 16.58 16.27 -17.13
C LYS A 243 16.22 16.90 -15.80
N ASN A 244 16.97 16.53 -14.76
CA ASN A 244 16.76 17.04 -13.39
C ASN A 244 15.38 16.67 -12.84
N VAL A 245 14.96 15.42 -13.03
CA VAL A 245 13.76 14.89 -12.40
C VAL A 245 14.08 14.57 -10.94
N TRP A 246 13.36 15.22 -10.03
CA TRP A 246 13.49 15.05 -8.58
C TRP A 246 12.19 14.45 -8.03
N ILE A 247 12.33 13.48 -7.13
CA ILE A 247 11.22 12.81 -6.47
C ILE A 247 11.47 12.76 -4.97
N LEU A 248 10.39 12.74 -4.18
CA LEU A 248 10.47 12.51 -2.75
C LEU A 248 11.16 11.16 -2.46
N GLN A 249 12.20 11.17 -1.63
CA GLN A 249 12.99 9.99 -1.30
C GLN A 249 12.13 8.83 -0.78
N ASP A 250 11.14 9.13 0.06
CA ASP A 250 10.25 8.12 0.65
C ASP A 250 9.41 7.39 -0.39
N ALA A 251 9.11 8.01 -1.55
CA ALA A 251 8.34 7.38 -2.62
C ALA A 251 9.12 6.31 -3.39
N VAL A 252 10.46 6.25 -3.23
CA VAL A 252 11.35 5.30 -3.94
C VAL A 252 12.14 4.40 -3.00
N GLN A 253 11.95 4.50 -1.69
CA GLN A 253 12.60 3.61 -0.72
C GLN A 253 11.93 2.23 -0.70
N GLY A 254 12.74 1.17 -0.90
CA GLY A 254 12.23 -0.20 -1.02
C GLY A 254 11.45 -0.69 0.20
N GLY A 255 11.90 -0.38 1.42
CA GLY A 255 11.19 -0.74 2.65
C GLY A 255 9.81 -0.08 2.75
N HIS A 256 9.70 1.20 2.40
CA HIS A 256 8.43 1.91 2.39
C HIS A 256 7.49 1.34 1.32
N ILE A 257 7.98 1.07 0.11
CA ILE A 257 7.19 0.45 -0.95
C ILE A 257 6.70 -0.96 -0.56
N ALA A 258 7.53 -1.77 0.11
CA ALA A 258 7.14 -3.09 0.59
C ALA A 258 5.99 -3.01 1.63
N HIS A 259 6.09 -2.08 2.58
CA HIS A 259 5.02 -1.77 3.54
C HIS A 259 3.73 -1.34 2.82
N CYS A 260 3.84 -0.40 1.87
CA CYS A 260 2.71 0.05 1.06
C CYS A 260 2.02 -1.09 0.31
N ASN A 261 2.81 -1.96 -0.34
CA ASN A 261 2.30 -3.13 -1.07
C ASN A 261 1.52 -4.08 -0.15
N GLY A 262 2.02 -4.30 1.07
CA GLY A 262 1.34 -5.11 2.08
C GLY A 262 -0.02 -4.54 2.47
N LEU A 263 -0.09 -3.23 2.73
CA LEU A 263 -1.34 -2.56 3.10
C LEU A 263 -2.38 -2.55 1.98
N VAL A 264 -1.97 -2.25 0.74
CA VAL A 264 -2.90 -2.23 -0.41
C VAL A 264 -3.47 -3.63 -0.68
N SER A 265 -2.71 -4.68 -0.34
CA SER A 265 -3.12 -6.07 -0.50
C SER A 265 -4.04 -6.58 0.62
N ASP A 266 -3.95 -6.03 1.84
CA ASP A 266 -4.75 -6.45 3.00
C ASP A 266 -6.05 -5.62 3.15
N ARG A 267 -6.98 -5.77 2.21
CA ARG A 267 -8.30 -5.12 2.29
C ARG A 267 -9.26 -5.72 3.33
N VAL A 268 -8.86 -6.77 4.06
CA VAL A 268 -9.76 -7.49 4.96
C VAL A 268 -9.81 -6.83 6.36
N THR A 269 -8.81 -6.03 6.71
CA THR A 269 -8.72 -5.32 8.00
C THR A 269 -9.12 -3.84 7.94
N SER A 270 -9.51 -3.35 6.77
CA SER A 270 -9.87 -1.96 6.50
C SER A 270 -10.99 -1.47 7.45
N GLY A 271 -10.68 -0.47 8.28
CA GLY A 271 -11.63 0.25 9.13
C GLY A 271 -11.71 -0.15 10.62
N LEU A 272 -11.06 -1.25 11.02
CA LEU A 272 -11.14 -1.76 12.41
C LEU A 272 -10.07 -1.22 13.34
N THR A 273 -8.90 -0.86 12.82
CA THR A 273 -7.77 -0.36 13.62
C THR A 273 -7.48 1.09 13.28
N PRO A 274 -7.53 2.03 14.24
CA PRO A 274 -7.09 3.40 14.01
C PRO A 274 -5.60 3.38 13.65
N LEU A 275 -5.20 4.18 12.65
CA LEU A 275 -3.83 4.24 12.18
C LEU A 275 -3.22 5.61 12.49
N ARG A 276 -1.93 5.63 12.79
CA ARG A 276 -1.17 6.87 12.96
C ARG A 276 -0.52 7.24 11.62
N ALA A 277 -0.62 8.51 11.25
CA ALA A 277 0.26 9.13 10.27
C ALA A 277 1.36 9.87 11.02
N PHE A 278 2.62 9.63 10.65
CA PHE A 278 3.79 10.25 11.27
C PHE A 278 4.39 11.30 10.36
N ARG A 279 4.54 12.51 10.89
CA ARG A 279 4.98 13.67 10.13
C ARG A 279 6.46 13.53 9.78
N ALA A 280 6.74 13.36 8.50
CA ALA A 280 8.12 13.28 8.01
C ALA A 280 8.69 14.66 7.60
N ILE A 281 10.01 14.72 7.47
CA ILE A 281 10.76 15.83 6.89
C ILE A 281 11.40 15.31 5.60
N GLY A 282 10.87 15.79 4.47
CA GLY A 282 11.15 15.25 3.15
C GLY A 282 12.48 15.73 2.56
N ARG A 283 13.05 14.86 1.73
CA ARG A 283 14.22 15.13 0.89
C ARG A 283 13.96 14.65 -0.52
N CYS A 284 14.49 15.37 -1.50
CA CYS A 284 14.40 14.97 -2.89
C CYS A 284 15.62 14.12 -3.27
N VAL A 285 15.38 13.08 -4.05
CA VAL A 285 16.42 12.33 -4.77
C VAL A 285 16.26 12.52 -6.27
N LYS A 286 17.37 12.53 -6.98
CA LYS A 286 17.37 12.67 -8.43
C LYS A 286 17.13 11.32 -9.08
N LEU A 287 16.25 11.27 -10.06
CA LEU A 287 16.15 10.15 -10.99
C LEU A 287 16.79 10.54 -12.32
N ASP A 288 17.72 9.72 -12.80
CA ASP A 288 18.29 9.85 -14.13
C ASP A 288 18.54 8.48 -14.78
N THR A 289 18.69 8.51 -16.11
CA THR A 289 18.97 7.33 -16.93
C THR A 289 20.34 6.71 -16.62
N ASP A 290 21.26 7.53 -16.10
CA ASP A 290 22.63 7.10 -15.78
C ASP A 290 22.62 6.23 -14.52
N GLY A 291 21.73 6.51 -13.57
CA GLY A 291 21.45 5.66 -12.40
C GLY A 291 20.77 4.32 -12.72
N ILE A 292 19.99 4.25 -13.81
CA ILE A 292 19.35 3.00 -14.28
C ILE A 292 20.40 2.03 -14.86
N ALA A 293 21.43 2.53 -15.53
CA ALA A 293 22.53 1.72 -16.03
C ALA A 293 23.34 1.03 -14.90
N THR A 294 23.34 1.61 -13.70
CA THR A 294 23.96 1.01 -12.50
C THR A 294 23.04 0.02 -11.76
N LEU A 295 21.71 0.22 -11.78
CA LEU A 295 20.74 -0.70 -11.16
C LEU A 295 20.44 -1.96 -12.00
N SER A 296 20.71 -1.91 -13.30
CA SER A 296 20.61 -3.07 -14.20
C SER A 296 21.56 -4.23 -13.85
N LYS A 297 22.48 -4.05 -12.88
CA LYS A 297 23.45 -5.09 -12.52
C LYS A 297 23.00 -6.06 -11.44
N ASP A 298 21.97 -5.76 -10.64
CA ASP A 298 21.35 -6.77 -9.76
C ASP A 298 20.06 -6.25 -9.07
N PRO A 299 18.88 -6.36 -9.71
CA PRO A 299 17.62 -5.92 -9.10
C PRO A 299 17.03 -6.92 -8.09
N TYR A 300 17.55 -8.15 -8.05
CA TYR A 300 17.15 -9.20 -7.11
C TYR A 300 18.37 -9.98 -6.68
N GLY A 301 19.06 -9.49 -5.64
CA GLY A 301 20.13 -10.24 -4.99
C GLY A 301 19.67 -11.67 -4.70
N SER A 302 20.46 -12.62 -5.17
CA SER A 302 20.29 -14.05 -4.96
C SER A 302 20.27 -14.36 -3.46
N HIS A 303 19.07 -14.43 -2.88
CA HIS A 303 18.82 -15.13 -1.63
C HIS A 303 17.90 -16.32 -1.92
N VAL A 304 18.52 -17.37 -2.45
CA VAL A 304 18.10 -18.75 -2.19
C VAL A 304 19.39 -19.52 -1.93
N ASP A 305 19.69 -19.69 -0.64
CA ASP A 305 20.32 -20.89 -0.07
C ASP A 305 19.61 -21.15 1.27
#